data_AF-A0A842HN75-F1
#
_entry.id   AF-A0A842HN75-F1
#
_cell.length_a   1.000
_cell.length_b   1.000
_cell.length_c   1.000
_cell.angle_alpha   90.00
_cell.angle_beta   90.00
_cell.angle_gamma   90.00
#
_symmetry.space_group_name_H-M   'P 1'
#
loop_
_entity.id
_entity.type
_entity.pdbx_description
1 polymer ?
#
loop_
_entity_poly.entity_id
_entity_poly.type
_entity_poly.pdbx_seq_one_letter_code
_entity_poly.pdbx_strand_id
1 'polypeptide(L)'
;MAKDTPVWHKVKQSKTHGNGVFAARNIPEGTCIFEYTGQKISPEEADERHPTNPEDPFHTFFFALSSGKVIDGGVRGNDAKWINHSCAPNCEAQENEKGTRVYIVALRDIKRGEELFYDYGLVLDGRLTKKRKLEYQCLCGNDNCRGTMLALKTKTKKAA
;
A
#
# COMPACT_ATOMS: atom_id res chain seq x y z
N MET A 1 26.88 8.87 18.74
CA MET A 1 25.46 9.02 19.13
C MET A 1 24.68 9.35 17.88
N ALA A 2 23.87 8.40 17.38
CA ALA A 2 23.00 8.66 16.24
C ALA A 2 22.01 9.75 16.66
N LYS A 3 22.07 10.92 16.02
CA LYS A 3 21.07 11.96 16.23
C LYS A 3 19.71 11.35 15.91
N ASP A 4 18.78 11.39 16.86
CA ASP A 4 17.40 10.93 16.66
C ASP A 4 16.84 11.60 15.41
N THR A 5 16.81 10.87 14.30
CA THR A 5 16.16 11.33 13.08
C THR A 5 14.69 11.52 13.44
N PRO A 6 14.13 12.73 13.28
CA PRO A 6 12.75 12.99 13.65
C PRO A 6 11.83 12.02 12.91
N VAL A 7 11.06 11.23 13.66
CA VAL A 7 10.11 10.26 13.11
C VAL A 7 9.10 11.00 12.24
N TRP A 8 8.95 10.57 10.99
CA TRP A 8 8.02 11.20 10.05
C TRP A 8 6.55 10.90 10.36
N HIS A 9 6.29 9.81 11.08
CA HIS A 9 4.95 9.23 11.22
C HIS A 9 4.56 8.83 12.64
N LYS A 10 3.28 8.47 12.78
CA LYS A 10 2.70 7.78 13.94
C LYS A 10 1.55 6.89 13.47
N VAL A 11 1.36 5.75 14.12
CA VAL A 11 0.24 4.83 13.83
C VAL A 11 -0.94 5.16 14.73
N LYS A 12 -2.15 5.21 14.16
CA LYS A 12 -3.42 5.43 14.88
C LYS A 12 -4.56 4.66 14.21
N GLN A 13 -5.71 4.57 14.86
CA GLN A 13 -6.93 4.09 14.21
C GLN A 13 -7.31 5.00 13.05
N SER A 14 -7.59 4.40 11.90
CA SER A 14 -8.02 5.08 10.68
C SER A 14 -9.54 5.08 10.60
N LYS A 15 -10.09 6.12 9.98
CA LYS A 15 -11.52 6.12 9.58
C LYS A 15 -11.75 5.29 8.31
N THR A 16 -10.69 4.96 7.57
CA THR A 16 -10.74 4.21 6.33
C THR A 16 -10.85 2.72 6.61
N HIS A 17 -9.86 2.16 7.33
CA HIS A 17 -9.81 0.75 7.69
C HIS A 17 -8.78 0.54 8.81
N GLY A 18 -9.17 -0.19 9.87
CA GLY A 18 -8.27 -0.61 10.96
C GLY A 18 -7.29 0.47 11.45
N ASN A 19 -5.99 0.19 11.33
CA ASN A 19 -4.93 1.16 11.58
C ASN A 19 -4.57 1.95 10.32
N GLY A 20 -4.09 3.18 10.53
CA GLY A 20 -3.52 4.05 9.51
C GLY A 20 -2.21 4.67 9.98
N VAL A 21 -1.42 5.16 9.04
CA VAL A 21 -0.18 5.89 9.31
C VAL A 21 -0.40 7.37 9.06
N PHE A 22 -0.05 8.20 10.02
CA PHE A 22 -0.29 9.65 9.98
C PHE A 22 1.01 10.42 10.07
N ALA A 23 1.10 11.53 9.33
CA ALA A 23 2.23 12.44 9.40
C ALA A 23 2.38 13.00 10.83
N ALA A 24 3.54 12.76 11.46
CA ALA A 24 3.87 13.31 12.79
C ALA A 24 4.32 14.77 12.72
N ARG A 25 4.78 15.21 11.54
CA ARG A 25 5.21 16.56 11.19
C ARG A 25 4.89 16.85 9.74
N ASN A 26 5.15 18.07 9.26
CA ASN A 26 5.05 18.34 7.82
C ASN A 26 6.11 17.52 7.08
N ILE A 27 5.71 16.82 6.02
CA ILE A 27 6.55 15.98 5.19
C ILE A 27 6.66 16.66 3.82
N PRO A 28 7.85 17.11 3.41
CA PRO A 28 8.05 17.66 2.08
C PRO A 28 7.81 16.62 0.97
N GLU A 29 7.39 17.09 -0.20
CA GLU A 29 7.39 16.29 -1.43
C GLU A 29 8.74 15.59 -1.67
N GLY A 30 8.71 14.37 -2.22
CA GLY A 30 9.90 13.57 -2.51
C GLY A 30 10.58 12.94 -1.29
N THR A 31 10.07 13.18 -0.07
CA THR A 31 10.62 12.55 1.13
C THR A 31 10.38 11.04 1.10
N CYS A 32 11.45 10.25 1.20
CA CYS A 32 11.36 8.82 1.48
C CYS A 32 11.00 8.61 2.96
N ILE A 33 9.77 8.19 3.21
CA ILE A 33 9.19 8.07 4.55
C ILE A 33 9.52 6.69 5.15
N PHE A 34 9.42 5.65 4.32
CA PHE A 34 9.66 4.27 4.71
C PHE A 34 10.44 3.51 3.64
N GLU A 35 11.16 2.48 4.09
CA GLU A 35 11.26 1.24 3.33
C GLU A 35 10.14 0.30 3.80
N TYR A 36 9.41 -0.33 2.88
CA TYR A 36 8.45 -1.38 3.24
C TYR A 36 9.22 -2.68 3.51
N THR A 37 9.31 -3.09 4.77
CA THR A 37 10.11 -4.25 5.19
C THR A 37 9.22 -5.43 5.58
N GLY A 38 9.80 -6.63 5.53
CA GLY A 38 9.14 -7.88 5.89
C GLY A 38 9.99 -9.09 5.47
N GLN A 39 9.48 -10.29 5.68
CA GLN A 39 10.12 -11.51 5.18
C GLN A 39 9.97 -11.58 3.66
N LYS A 40 11.05 -11.93 2.95
CA LYS A 40 10.97 -12.20 1.50
C LYS A 40 10.63 -13.67 1.28
N ILE A 41 9.56 -13.93 0.55
CA ILE A 41 9.03 -15.27 0.25
C ILE A 41 8.79 -15.41 -1.24
N SER A 42 8.57 -16.65 -1.71
CA SER A 42 8.13 -16.91 -3.08
C SER A 42 6.62 -16.61 -3.25
N PRO A 43 6.15 -16.42 -4.50
CA PRO A 43 4.71 -16.30 -4.77
C PRO A 43 3.92 -17.52 -4.30
N GLU A 44 4.46 -18.72 -4.46
CA GLU A 44 3.82 -19.97 -4.02
C GLU A 44 3.66 -20.01 -2.50
N GLU A 45 4.70 -19.61 -1.75
CA GLU A 45 4.61 -19.48 -0.29
C GLU A 45 3.59 -18.40 0.13
N ALA A 46 3.45 -17.32 -0.65
CA ALA A 46 2.45 -16.29 -0.38
C ALA A 46 1.02 -16.84 -0.59
N ASP A 47 0.79 -17.61 -1.66
CA ASP A 47 -0.48 -18.28 -1.95
C ASP A 47 -0.83 -19.32 -0.88
N GLU A 48 0.15 -20.07 -0.37
CA GLU A 48 -0.05 -21.02 0.74
C GLU A 48 -0.37 -20.30 2.06
N ARG A 49 0.12 -19.06 2.24
CA ARG A 49 -0.14 -18.22 3.42
C ARG A 49 -1.40 -17.36 3.31
N HIS A 50 -2.06 -17.30 2.14
CA HIS A 50 -3.29 -16.51 1.95
C HIS A 50 -4.34 -16.90 3.02
N PRO A 51 -5.07 -15.91 3.56
CA PRO A 51 -5.10 -15.62 5.01
C PRO A 51 -5.87 -16.57 5.91
N THR A 52 -5.47 -16.53 7.18
CA THR A 52 -5.98 -17.28 8.33
C THR A 52 -7.16 -16.63 9.06
N ASN A 53 -7.61 -15.42 8.66
CA ASN A 53 -8.77 -14.76 9.24
C ASN A 53 -10.02 -14.99 8.37
N PRO A 54 -10.98 -15.83 8.80
CA PRO A 54 -12.20 -16.09 8.04
C PRO A 54 -13.09 -14.85 7.87
N GLU A 55 -12.99 -13.89 8.78
CA GLU A 55 -13.78 -12.66 8.78
C GLU A 55 -13.22 -11.57 7.85
N ASP A 56 -11.93 -11.67 7.48
CA ASP A 56 -11.29 -10.75 6.53
C ASP A 56 -10.26 -11.49 5.65
N PRO A 57 -10.75 -12.36 4.74
CA PRO A 57 -9.90 -13.29 3.99
C PRO A 57 -9.17 -12.62 2.82
N PHE A 58 -9.29 -11.31 2.64
CA PHE A 58 -8.62 -10.57 1.57
C PHE A 58 -7.58 -9.59 2.09
N HIS A 59 -7.47 -9.43 3.40
CA HIS A 59 -6.46 -8.60 4.03
C HIS A 59 -5.13 -9.33 4.16
N THR A 60 -4.14 -8.86 3.42
CA THR A 60 -2.75 -9.34 3.50
C THR A 60 -1.80 -8.15 3.59
N PHE A 61 -0.57 -8.41 4.03
CA PHE A 61 0.52 -7.44 4.03
C PHE A 61 1.56 -7.73 2.95
N PHE A 62 1.12 -8.38 1.86
CA PHE A 62 1.97 -8.82 0.77
C PHE A 62 2.27 -7.69 -0.20
N PHE A 63 3.54 -7.55 -0.56
CA PHE A 63 4.00 -6.63 -1.59
C PHE A 63 4.76 -7.42 -2.66
N ALA A 64 4.16 -7.56 -3.85
CA ALA A 64 4.80 -8.23 -4.98
C ALA A 64 5.93 -7.36 -5.54
N LEU A 65 7.09 -7.98 -5.81
CA LEU A 65 8.27 -7.31 -6.32
C LEU A 65 8.56 -7.72 -7.76
N SER A 66 9.09 -6.80 -8.56
CA SER A 66 9.52 -7.09 -9.93
C SER A 66 10.63 -8.13 -10.05
N SER A 67 11.39 -8.39 -8.97
CA SER A 67 12.33 -9.53 -8.89
C SER A 67 11.67 -10.91 -8.84
N GLY A 68 10.33 -10.99 -8.77
CA GLY A 68 9.58 -12.25 -8.66
C GLY A 68 9.47 -12.78 -7.23
N LYS A 69 9.78 -11.96 -6.22
CA LYS A 69 9.58 -12.27 -4.80
C LYS A 69 8.42 -11.47 -4.23
N VAL A 70 7.93 -11.88 -3.06
CA VAL A 70 6.91 -11.16 -2.30
C VAL A 70 7.50 -10.75 -0.95
N ILE A 71 7.24 -9.53 -0.51
CA ILE A 71 7.49 -9.10 0.87
C ILE A 71 6.25 -9.40 1.70
N ASP A 72 6.39 -10.24 2.71
CA ASP A 72 5.40 -10.44 3.76
C ASP A 72 5.65 -9.47 4.91
N GLY A 73 4.92 -8.34 4.89
CA GLY A 73 4.99 -7.31 5.95
C GLY A 73 4.40 -7.76 7.29
N GLY A 74 3.66 -8.88 7.33
CA GLY A 74 3.14 -9.46 8.57
C GLY A 74 4.24 -10.13 9.39
N VAL A 75 5.31 -10.60 8.74
CA VAL A 75 6.43 -11.27 9.39
C VAL A 75 7.66 -10.36 9.41
N ARG A 76 8.02 -9.85 10.60
CA ARG A 76 9.16 -8.94 10.81
C ARG A 76 9.09 -7.65 9.96
N GLY A 77 7.88 -7.19 9.64
CA GLY A 77 7.67 -5.91 8.99
C GLY A 77 7.71 -4.71 9.94
N ASN A 78 7.48 -3.52 9.39
CA ASN A 78 7.46 -2.25 10.13
C ASN A 78 6.08 -1.59 10.05
N ASP A 79 5.97 -0.31 10.41
CA ASP A 79 4.70 0.42 10.42
C ASP A 79 4.15 0.70 9.01
N ALA A 80 4.95 0.56 7.95
CA ALA A 80 4.51 0.82 6.57
C ALA A 80 3.36 -0.12 6.15
N LYS A 81 3.24 -1.30 6.77
CA LYS A 81 2.13 -2.24 6.55
C LYS A 81 0.75 -1.67 6.90
N TRP A 82 0.70 -0.61 7.71
CA TRP A 82 -0.55 0.05 8.11
C TRP A 82 -0.93 1.21 7.19
N ILE A 83 -0.18 1.49 6.14
CA ILE A 83 -0.53 2.55 5.19
C ILE A 83 -1.69 2.05 4.33
N ASN A 84 -2.81 2.76 4.37
CA ASN A 84 -4.04 2.38 3.68
C ASN A 84 -4.01 2.72 2.19
N HIS A 85 -4.93 2.11 1.45
CA HIS A 85 -5.19 2.45 0.05
C HIS A 85 -5.95 3.76 -0.10
N SER A 86 -5.58 4.56 -1.10
CA SER A 86 -6.44 5.63 -1.64
C SER A 86 -6.38 5.67 -3.17
N CYS A 87 -7.50 6.00 -3.81
CA CYS A 87 -7.56 6.30 -5.25
C CYS A 87 -7.01 7.69 -5.59
N ALA A 88 -6.87 8.59 -4.61
CA ALA A 88 -6.14 9.85 -4.71
C ALA A 88 -5.08 9.89 -3.61
N PRO A 89 -3.97 9.15 -3.77
CA PRO A 89 -2.97 9.00 -2.74
C PRO A 89 -2.10 10.26 -2.59
N ASN A 90 -1.40 10.36 -1.45
CA ASN A 90 -0.39 11.38 -1.20
C ASN A 90 1.04 10.79 -1.11
N CYS A 91 1.17 9.48 -1.21
CA CYS A 91 2.42 8.75 -1.33
C CYS A 91 2.38 7.78 -2.52
N GLU A 92 3.56 7.34 -2.96
CA GLU A 92 3.73 6.25 -3.92
C GLU A 92 4.73 5.22 -3.40
N ALA A 93 4.65 4.00 -3.95
CA ALA A 93 5.61 2.95 -3.70
C ALA A 93 6.60 2.86 -4.88
N GLN A 94 7.89 2.98 -4.60
CA GLN A 94 8.97 2.90 -5.58
C GLN A 94 9.85 1.70 -5.30
N GLU A 95 10.07 0.84 -6.29
CA GLU A 95 11.07 -0.23 -6.19
C GLU A 95 12.48 0.32 -6.43
N ASN A 96 13.49 -0.29 -5.79
CA ASN A 96 14.87 -0.05 -6.19
C ASN A 96 15.17 -0.63 -7.57
N GLU A 97 16.30 -0.24 -8.17
CA GLU A 97 16.71 -0.69 -9.52
C GLU A 97 16.76 -2.23 -9.68
N LYS A 98 17.04 -2.94 -8.58
CA LYS A 98 17.09 -4.41 -8.57
C LYS A 98 15.72 -5.08 -8.42
N GLY A 99 14.67 -4.31 -8.15
CA GLY A 99 13.33 -4.83 -7.92
C GLY A 99 13.19 -5.67 -6.64
N THR A 100 13.98 -5.37 -5.60
CA THR A 100 14.13 -6.20 -4.40
C THR A 100 13.74 -5.48 -3.10
N ARG A 101 13.51 -4.17 -3.15
CA ARG A 101 13.16 -3.32 -2.01
C ARG A 101 12.13 -2.31 -2.49
N VAL A 102 11.22 -1.93 -1.59
CA VAL A 102 10.15 -0.95 -1.86
C VAL A 102 10.31 0.21 -0.88
N TYR A 103 10.21 1.42 -1.40
CA TYR A 103 10.24 2.66 -0.62
C TYR A 103 8.93 3.41 -0.78
N ILE A 104 8.43 3.99 0.31
CA ILE A 104 7.25 4.84 0.30
C ILE A 104 7.69 6.29 0.28
N VAL A 105 7.34 7.01 -0.79
CA VAL A 105 7.79 8.37 -1.08
C VAL A 105 6.60 9.32 -1.13
N ALA A 106 6.73 10.51 -0.57
CA ALA A 106 5.70 11.55 -0.63
C ALA A 106 5.55 12.12 -2.06
N LEU A 107 4.32 12.15 -2.59
CA LEU A 107 3.99 12.68 -3.92
C LEU A 107 3.77 14.21 -3.94
N ARG A 108 3.59 14.79 -2.76
CA ARG A 108 3.37 16.22 -2.54
C ARG A 108 3.78 16.56 -1.11
N ASP A 109 3.75 17.84 -0.76
CA ASP A 109 3.79 18.25 0.64
C ASP A 109 2.59 17.68 1.43
N ILE A 110 2.87 17.06 2.57
CA ILE A 110 1.89 16.44 3.49
C ILE A 110 1.94 17.17 4.81
N LYS A 111 0.81 17.72 5.26
CA LYS A 111 0.71 18.44 6.53
C LYS A 111 0.69 17.48 7.70
N ARG A 112 1.21 17.92 8.84
CA ARG A 112 1.10 17.19 10.11
C ARG A 112 -0.34 16.77 10.37
N GLY A 113 -0.53 15.48 10.64
CA GLY A 113 -1.83 14.89 10.97
C GLY A 113 -2.63 14.37 9.79
N GLU A 114 -2.21 14.63 8.54
CA GLU A 114 -2.76 13.91 7.39
C GLU A 114 -2.40 12.42 7.47
N GLU A 115 -3.33 11.56 7.07
CA GLU A 115 -3.07 10.12 6.87
C GLU A 115 -2.30 9.93 5.56
N LEU A 116 -1.36 8.99 5.58
CA LEU A 116 -0.57 8.59 4.42
C LEU A 116 -1.34 7.51 3.68
N PHE A 117 -1.36 7.61 2.35
CA PHE A 117 -2.01 6.65 1.48
C PHE A 117 -1.18 6.44 0.21
N TYR A 118 -1.18 5.22 -0.32
CA TYR A 118 -0.72 4.94 -1.69
C TYR A 118 -1.77 4.12 -2.46
N ASP A 119 -1.68 4.10 -3.79
CA ASP A 119 -2.49 3.19 -4.60
C ASP A 119 -1.89 1.78 -4.50
N TYR A 120 -2.63 0.81 -3.95
CA TYR A 120 -2.15 -0.57 -3.83
C TYR A 120 -1.96 -1.25 -5.19
N GLY A 121 -2.68 -0.79 -6.22
CA GLY A 121 -2.56 -1.33 -7.57
C GLY A 121 -2.78 -2.85 -7.65
N LEU A 122 -3.64 -3.42 -6.80
CA LEU A 122 -3.77 -4.88 -6.67
C LEU A 122 -4.18 -5.50 -8.02
N VAL A 123 -3.32 -6.33 -8.57
CA VAL A 123 -3.58 -7.09 -9.80
C VAL A 123 -4.03 -8.49 -9.40
N LEU A 124 -5.18 -8.91 -9.92
CA LEU A 124 -5.65 -10.29 -9.78
C LEU A 124 -5.64 -10.98 -11.13
N ASP A 125 -5.26 -12.26 -11.11
CA ASP A 125 -5.40 -13.12 -12.27
C ASP A 125 -6.86 -13.41 -12.61
N GLY A 126 -7.12 -13.57 -13.91
CA GLY A 126 -8.45 -13.88 -14.43
C GLY A 126 -9.38 -12.68 -14.57
N ARG A 127 -10.68 -12.97 -14.72
CA ARG A 127 -11.68 -11.94 -15.04
C ARG A 127 -12.08 -11.14 -13.80
N LEU A 128 -12.00 -9.81 -13.90
CA LEU A 128 -12.55 -8.90 -12.88
C LEU A 128 -14.09 -8.87 -12.96
N THR A 129 -14.75 -9.70 -12.14
CA THR A 129 -16.20 -9.72 -11.98
C THR A 129 -16.68 -8.64 -11.01
N LYS A 130 -17.99 -8.33 -11.00
CA LYS A 130 -18.57 -7.42 -10.00
C LYS A 130 -18.35 -7.94 -8.57
N LYS A 131 -18.48 -9.25 -8.36
CA LYS A 131 -18.21 -9.91 -7.07
C LYS A 131 -16.78 -9.64 -6.58
N ARG A 132 -15.77 -9.87 -7.43
CA ARG A 132 -14.36 -9.61 -7.08
C ARG A 132 -14.08 -8.16 -6.74
N LYS A 133 -14.71 -7.22 -7.46
CA LYS A 133 -14.58 -5.79 -7.13
C LYS A 133 -15.19 -5.44 -5.77
N LEU A 134 -16.24 -6.14 -5.33
CA LEU A 134 -16.85 -5.96 -4.02
C LEU A 134 -16.01 -6.61 -2.91
N GLU A 135 -15.40 -7.78 -3.17
CA GLU A 135 -14.48 -8.45 -2.23
C GLU A 135 -13.27 -7.55 -1.91
N TYR A 136 -12.82 -6.74 -2.87
CA TYR A 136 -11.75 -5.76 -2.70
C TYR A 136 -12.28 -4.32 -2.70
N GLN A 137 -13.44 -4.08 -2.08
CA GLN A 137 -14.06 -2.76 -2.05
C GLN A 137 -13.10 -1.69 -1.50
N CYS A 138 -13.06 -0.54 -2.17
CA CYS A 138 -12.28 0.61 -1.70
C CYS A 138 -13.14 1.53 -0.83
N LEU A 139 -12.63 1.88 0.35
CA LEU A 139 -13.29 2.74 1.34
C LEU A 139 -12.62 4.13 1.49
N CYS A 140 -11.79 4.54 0.52
CA CYS A 140 -10.98 5.76 0.66
C CYS A 140 -11.77 7.08 0.68
N GLY A 141 -13.07 7.06 0.37
CA GLY A 141 -13.95 8.23 0.45
C GLY A 141 -13.72 9.34 -0.58
N ASN A 142 -12.78 9.19 -1.53
CA ASN A 142 -12.54 10.20 -2.55
C ASN A 142 -13.66 10.24 -3.61
N ASP A 143 -13.97 11.44 -4.13
CA ASP A 143 -15.01 11.64 -5.15
C ASP A 143 -14.75 10.87 -6.45
N ASN A 144 -13.47 10.75 -6.84
CA ASN A 144 -13.04 10.00 -8.01
C ASN A 144 -12.62 8.56 -7.68
N CYS A 145 -13.15 7.99 -6.58
CA CYS A 145 -12.85 6.61 -6.18
C CYS A 145 -13.27 5.60 -7.26
N ARG A 146 -12.39 4.64 -7.57
CA ARG A 146 -12.67 3.57 -8.55
C ARG A 146 -13.58 2.46 -8.00
N GLY A 147 -13.98 2.56 -6.73
CA GLY A 147 -14.86 1.62 -6.02
C GLY A 147 -14.21 0.30 -5.58
N THR A 148 -12.93 0.08 -5.90
CA THR A 148 -12.20 -1.16 -5.60
C THR A 148 -10.71 -0.89 -5.44
N MET A 149 -10.02 -1.62 -4.56
CA MET A 149 -8.56 -1.57 -4.40
C MET A 149 -7.82 -2.24 -5.57
N LEU A 150 -8.54 -2.99 -6.41
CA LEU A 150 -7.99 -3.62 -7.61
C LEU A 150 -7.60 -2.62 -8.69
N ALA A 151 -6.43 -2.80 -9.29
CA ALA A 151 -6.03 -2.11 -10.49
C ALA A 151 -7.04 -2.40 -11.62
N LEU A 152 -7.59 -1.34 -12.19
CA LEU A 152 -8.46 -1.43 -13.36
C LEU A 152 -7.61 -1.18 -14.60
N LYS A 153 -7.72 -2.05 -15.61
CA LYS A 153 -7.12 -1.76 -16.92
C LYS A 153 -7.69 -0.42 -17.40
N THR A 154 -6.82 0.59 -17.52
CA THR A 154 -7.18 1.84 -18.17
C THR A 154 -7.66 1.49 -19.58
N LYS A 155 -8.88 1.90 -19.93
CA LYS A 155 -9.24 1.95 -21.35
C LYS A 155 -8.27 2.94 -21.97
N THR A 156 -7.28 2.46 -22.71
CA THR A 156 -6.48 3.29 -23.59
C THR A 156 -7.49 4.02 -24.46
N LYS A 157 -7.65 5.34 -24.27
CA LYS A 157 -8.24 6.16 -25.32
C LYS A 157 -7.32 5.92 -26.51
N LYS A 158 -7.82 5.27 -27.56
CA LYS A 158 -7.15 5.33 -28.86
C LYS A 158 -6.89 6.82 -29.11
N ALA A 159 -5.62 7.18 -29.24
CA ALA A 159 -5.27 8.46 -29.83
C ALA A 159 -5.98 8.55 -31.18
N ALA A 160 -6.46 9.76 -31.48
CA ALA A 160 -7.40 10.14 -32.53
C ALA A 160 -7.31 9.35 -33.84
#